data_AF-A0A075MJ01-F1
#
_entry.id   AF-A0A075MJ01-F1
#
_cell.length_a   1.000
_cell.length_b   1.000
_cell.length_c   1.000
_cell.angle_alpha   90.00
_cell.angle_beta   90.00
_cell.angle_gamma   90.00
#
_symmetry.space_group_name_H-M   'P 1'
#
loop_
_entity.id
_entity.type
_entity.pdbx_description
1 polymer ?
#
loop_
_entity_poly.entity_id
_entity_poly.type
_entity_poly.pdbx_seq_one_letter_code
_entity_poly.pdbx_strand_id
1 'polypeptide(L)' 'MRSSCKIFLERGKVGGKYVWCYIKVPKIKVPLYLKPRKGEKINPQKYGEIILSGWGKNPPPEIEESVKSKY' A
#
# COMPACT_ATOMS: atom_id res chain seq x y z
N MET A 1 1.06 20.28 13.06
CA MET A 1 -0.09 19.46 12.57
C MET A 1 0.38 18.03 12.42
N ARG A 2 -0.16 17.06 13.17
CA ARG A 2 0.16 15.63 12.94
C ARG A 2 -0.47 15.25 11.61
N SER A 3 0.32 15.15 10.54
CA SER A 3 -0.13 14.72 9.23
C SER A 3 -0.69 13.30 9.33
N SER A 4 -1.99 13.16 9.53
CA SER A 4 -2.66 11.86 9.57
C SER A 4 -2.46 11.17 8.22
N CYS A 5 -1.72 10.08 8.22
CA CYS A 5 -1.53 9.23 7.05
C CYS A 5 -2.33 7.94 7.28
N LYS A 6 -2.74 7.27 6.21
CA LYS A 6 -3.30 5.93 6.24
C LYS A 6 -2.40 4.99 5.47
N ILE A 7 -2.28 3.76 5.94
CA ILE A 7 -1.57 2.71 5.23
C ILE A 7 -2.57 1.84 4.46
N PHE A 8 -2.20 1.53 3.23
CA PHE A 8 -2.92 0.61 2.36
C PHE A 8 -2.01 -0.56 1.99
N LEU A 9 -2.59 -1.75 1.92
CA LEU A 9 -1.93 -2.96 1.43
C LEU A 9 -2.41 -3.24 0.01
N GLU A 10 -1.52 -3.08 -0.96
CA GLU A 10 -1.75 -3.50 -2.34
C GLU A 10 -1.16 -4.88 -2.57
N ARG A 11 -1.86 -5.67 -3.38
CA ARG A 11 -1.42 -6.99 -3.82
C ARG A 11 -1.51 -7.04 -5.33
N GLY A 12 -0.46 -7.57 -5.95
CA GLY A 12 -0.33 -7.61 -7.39
C GLY A 12 0.34 -8.88 -7.87
N LYS A 13 0.55 -8.93 -9.18
CA LYS A 13 1.38 -9.95 -9.84
C LYS A 13 2.40 -9.25 -10.72
N VAL A 14 3.67 -9.62 -10.55
CA VAL A 14 4.78 -9.15 -11.38
C VAL A 14 5.46 -10.39 -11.95
N GLY A 15 5.48 -10.52 -13.28
CA GLY A 15 6.08 -11.68 -13.95
C GLY A 15 5.48 -13.03 -13.53
N GLY A 16 4.17 -13.08 -13.26
CA GLY A 16 3.48 -14.30 -12.80
C GLY A 16 3.65 -14.61 -11.30
N LYS A 17 4.55 -13.92 -10.60
CA LYS A 17 4.75 -14.07 -9.15
C LYS A 17 3.89 -13.07 -8.38
N TYR A 18 3.30 -13.51 -7.29
CA TYR A 18 2.56 -12.61 -6.39
C TYR A 18 3.52 -11.67 -5.67
N VAL A 19 3.08 -10.42 -5.52
CA VAL A 19 3.78 -9.39 -4.77
C VAL A 19 2.80 -8.63 -3.91
N TRP A 20 3.28 -8.06 -2.82
CA TRP A 20 2.53 -7.16 -1.96
C TRP A 20 3.36 -5.93 -1.65
N CYS A 21 2.68 -4.81 -1.41
CA CYS A 21 3.31 -3.55 -1.06
C CYS A 21 2.40 -2.72 -0.13
N TYR A 22 3.01 -2.20 0.92
CA TYR A 22 2.39 -1.25 1.84
C TYR A 22 2.69 0.17 1.42
N ILE A 23 1.66 0.98 1.38
CA ILE A 23 1.71 2.34 0.85
C ILE A 23 1.13 3.28 1.88
N LYS A 24 1.93 4.26 2.28
CA LYS A 24 1.55 5.33 3.18
C LYS A 24 0.95 6.47 2.36
N VAL A 25 -0.36 6.63 2.44
CA VAL A 25 -1.12 7.65 1.73
C VAL A 25 -1.53 8.76 2.71
N PRO A 26 -1.19 10.03 2.44
CA PRO A 26 -1.68 11.16 3.23
C PRO A 26 -3.21 11.20 3.24
N LYS A 27 -3.85 11.50 4.38
CA LYS A 27 -5.32 11.50 4.50
C LYS A 27 -6.04 12.35 3.44
N ILE A 28 -5.41 13.44 2.98
CA ILE A 28 -5.94 14.29 1.91
C ILE A 28 -5.97 13.60 0.53
N LYS A 29 -5.09 12.62 0.30
CA LYS A 29 -5.00 11.83 -0.95
C LYS A 29 -5.76 10.49 -0.88
N VAL A 30 -6.19 10.06 0.31
CA VAL A 30 -7.03 8.87 0.50
C VAL A 30 -8.27 8.84 -0.40
N PRO A 31 -9.09 9.90 -0.51
CA PRO A 31 -10.25 9.86 -1.39
C PRO A 31 -9.86 9.70 -2.86
N LEU A 32 -8.69 10.20 -3.30
CA LEU A 32 -8.18 9.99 -4.66
C LEU A 32 -7.66 8.57 -4.88
N TYR A 33 -7.10 7.97 -3.83
CA TYR A 33 -6.59 6.61 -3.82
C TYR A 33 -7.73 5.58 -3.90
N LEU A 34 -8.80 5.78 -3.12
CA LEU A 34 -9.96 4.89 -3.06
C LEU A 34 -10.93 5.01 -4.24
N LYS A 35 -10.69 5.94 -5.19
CA LYS A 35 -11.54 6.04 -6.37
C LYS A 35 -11.55 4.72 -7.14
N PRO A 36 -12.73 4.14 -7.44
CA PRO A 36 -12.83 2.88 -8.15
C PRO A 36 -12.22 3.05 -9.54
N ARG A 37 -11.20 2.25 -9.84
CA ARG A 37 -10.53 2.23 -11.14
C ARG A 37 -10.73 0.87 -11.75
N LYS A 38 -11.48 0.81 -12.85
CA LYS A 38 -11.66 -0.43 -13.61
C LYS A 38 -10.37 -0.71 -14.38
N GLY A 39 -9.52 -1.59 -13.85
CA GLY A 39 -8.42 -2.22 -14.60
C GLY A 39 -7.14 -1.40 -14.78
N GLU A 40 -7.05 -0.18 -14.25
CA GLU A 40 -5.79 0.57 -14.28
C GLU A 40 -4.79 0.04 -13.25
N LYS A 41 -3.53 -0.14 -13.70
CA LYS A 41 -2.39 -0.40 -12.81
C LYS A 41 -2.22 0.81 -11.88
N ILE A 42 -2.57 0.65 -10.61
CA ILE A 42 -2.31 1.67 -9.59
C ILE A 42 -0.80 1.87 -9.53
N ASN A 43 -0.34 3.09 -9.79
CA ASN A 43 1.01 3.49 -9.45
C ASN A 43 0.97 4.07 -8.02
N PRO A 44 1.29 3.29 -6.99
CA PRO A 44 1.17 3.75 -5.60
C PRO A 44 2.00 4.99 -5.30
N GLN A 45 3.14 5.17 -5.99
CA GLN A 45 4.02 6.33 -5.83
C GLN A 45 3.35 7.66 -6.24
N LYS A 46 2.27 7.62 -7.05
CA LYS A 46 1.50 8.84 -7.38
C LYS A 46 0.64 9.34 -6.22
N TYR A 47 0.26 8.44 -5.30
CA TYR A 47 -0.68 8.74 -4.22
C TYR A 47 -0.02 8.84 -2.86
N GLY A 48 1.04 8.08 -2.64
CA GLY A 48 1.74 8.00 -1.37
C GLY A 48 3.16 7.47 -1.54
N GLU A 49 3.76 7.12 -0.42
CA GLU A 49 5.09 6.54 -0.36
C GLU A 49 5.00 5.03 -0.10
N ILE A 50 5.76 4.23 -0.84
CA ILE A 50 5.87 2.80 -0.57
C ILE A 50 6.79 2.65 0.63
N ILE A 51 6.28 2.12 1.73
CA ILE A 51 7.06 1.93 2.95
C ILE A 51 7.71 0.53 2.99
N LEU A 52 7.00 -0.48 2.50
CA LEU A 52 7.43 -1.86 2.50
C LEU A 52 6.88 -2.58 1.28
N SER A 53 7.65 -3.50 0.74
CA SER A 53 7.24 -4.35 -0.37
C SER A 53 7.90 -5.70 -0.24
N GLY A 54 7.22 -6.74 -0.70
CA GLY A 54 7.76 -8.08 -0.69
C GLY A 54 7.12 -8.99 -1.72
N TRP A 55 7.75 -10.14 -1.91
CA TRP A 55 7.22 -11.22 -2.72
C TRP A 55 6.27 -12.08 -1.89
N GLY A 56 5.29 -12.68 -2.55
CA GLY A 56 4.29 -13.54 -1.93
C GLY A 56 2.87 -13.03 -2.12
N LYS A 57 1.89 -13.88 -1.79
CA LYS A 57 0.46 -13.55 -1.90
C LYS A 57 0.03 -12.55 -0.83
N ASN A 58 0.57 -12.73 0.38
CA ASN A 58 0.30 -11.90 1.54
C ASN A 58 1.62 -11.56 2.26
N PRO A 59 1.67 -10.42 2.95
CA PRO A 59 2.77 -10.09 3.85
C PRO A 59 2.85 -11.10 5.00
N PRO A 60 4.06 -11.40 5.50
CA PRO A 60 4.23 -12.22 6.70
C PRO A 60 3.76 -11.47 7.96
N PRO A 61 3.33 -12.18 9.01
CA PRO A 61 2.71 -11.59 10.19
C PRO A 61 3.62 -10.59 10.92
N GLU A 62 4.94 -10.84 10.93
CA GLU A 62 5.94 -9.92 11.49
C GLU A 62 5.91 -8.53 10.84
N ILE A 63 5.65 -8.50 9.52
CA ILE A 63 5.54 -7.25 8.77
C ILE A 63 4.21 -6.56 9.07
N GLU A 64 3.11 -7.33 9.15
CA GLU A 64 1.80 -6.77 9.52
C GLU A 64 1.84 -6.10 10.90
N GLU A 65 2.48 -6.77 11.87
CA GLU A 65 2.64 -6.24 13.22
C GLU A 65 3.55 -5.01 13.26
N SER A 66 4.68 -5.05 12.53
CA SER A 66 5.57 -3.89 12.41
C SER A 66 4.87 -2.67 11.82
N VAL A 67 4.03 -2.87 10.80
CA VAL A 67 3.24 -1.81 10.17
C VAL A 67 2.21 -1.25 11.14
N LYS A 68 1.47 -2.13 11.83
CA LYS A 68 0.43 -1.76 12.80
C LYS A 68 0.99 -1.05 14.03
N SER A 69 2.21 -1.38 14.44
CA SER A 69 2.88 -0.76 15.59
C SER A 69 3.48 0.61 15.25
N LYS A 70 4.04 0.77 14.05
CA LYS A 70 4.73 2.02 13.64
C LYS A 70 3.82 3.13 13.11
N TYR A 71 2.59 2.83 12.70
CA TYR A 71 1.76 3.75 11.92
C TYR A 71 0.27 3.64 12.24
#